data_AF-U6DAA7-F1
#
_entry.id   AF-U6DAA7-F1
#
_cell.length_a   1.000
_cell.length_b   1.000
_cell.length_c   1.000
_cell.angle_alpha   90.00
_cell.angle_beta   90.00
_cell.angle_gamma   90.00
#
_symmetry.space_group_name_H-M   'P 1'
#
loop_
_entity.id
_entity.type
_entity.pdbx_description
1 polymer ?
#
loop_
_entity_poly.entity_id
_entity_poly.type
_entity_poly.pdbx_seq_one_letter_code
_entity_poly.pdbx_strand_id
1 'polypeptide(L)'
;MLLPVPLLLGLLGLAAAEPAIYFKEQFLDGDGWTDRWIESKHKSDFGKFVLSSGKFYGDQEKDKGLQTSQDARFYALSARFEPFSNKGQTLVVQFTVKHEQNIDCGGGYVKLFPDGLDQTDMHGDSEYNIMFGPDICGP
;
A
#
# COMPACT_ATOMS: atom_id res chain seq x y z
N MET A 1 -13.94 -23.12 -46.41
CA MET A 1 -13.36 -21.78 -46.68
C MET A 1 -12.33 -21.51 -45.60
N LEU A 2 -11.05 -21.68 -45.91
CA LEU A 2 -9.93 -21.43 -45.00
C LEU A 2 -9.71 -19.93 -44.93
N LEU A 3 -9.73 -19.35 -43.72
CA LEU A 3 -9.35 -17.95 -43.52
C LEU A 3 -7.91 -17.74 -44.02
N PRO A 4 -7.62 -16.67 -44.77
CA PRO A 4 -6.29 -16.42 -45.30
C PRO A 4 -5.32 -16.18 -44.13
N VAL A 5 -4.19 -16.89 -44.13
CA VAL A 5 -3.08 -16.82 -43.16
C VAL A 5 -2.70 -15.38 -42.72
N PRO A 6 -2.68 -14.34 -43.58
CA PRO A 6 -2.41 -12.97 -43.11
C PRO A 6 -3.46 -12.40 -42.14
N LEU A 7 -4.69 -12.90 -42.13
CA LEU A 7 -5.71 -12.47 -41.17
C LEU A 7 -5.50 -13.10 -39.78
N LEU A 8 -4.92 -14.31 -39.70
CA LEU A 8 -4.50 -14.91 -38.43
C LEU A 8 -3.30 -14.15 -37.81
N LEU A 9 -2.37 -13.66 -38.63
CA LEU A 9 -1.23 -12.85 -38.19
C LEU A 9 -1.63 -11.45 -37.71
N GLY A 10 -2.67 -10.85 -38.32
CA GLY A 10 -3.21 -9.56 -37.87
C GLY A 10 -3.85 -9.61 -36.47
N LEU A 11 -4.40 -10.75 -36.07
CA LEU A 11 -5.00 -10.97 -34.74
C LEU A 11 -3.97 -11.23 -33.63
N LEU A 12 -2.74 -11.61 -33.97
CA LEU A 12 -1.62 -11.77 -33.03
C LEU A 12 -0.91 -10.44 -32.70
N GLY A 13 -1.19 -9.37 -33.45
CA GLY A 13 -0.52 -8.06 -33.33
C GLY A 13 -1.06 -7.13 -32.25
N LEU A 14 -2.14 -7.50 -31.56
CA LEU A 14 -2.55 -6.84 -30.31
C LEU A 14 -1.72 -7.42 -29.16
N ALA A 15 -0.44 -7.07 -29.13
CA ALA A 15 0.38 -7.28 -27.94
C ALA A 15 -0.30 -6.53 -26.78
N ALA A 16 -0.92 -7.29 -25.88
CA ALA A 16 -1.54 -6.77 -24.68
C ALA A 16 -0.46 -6.02 -23.89
N ALA A 17 -0.56 -4.70 -23.83
CA ALA A 17 0.19 -3.92 -22.86
C ALA A 17 -0.43 -4.24 -21.49
N GLU A 18 0.08 -5.28 -20.83
CA GLU A 18 -0.31 -5.58 -19.46
C GLU A 18 0.18 -4.44 -18.54
N PRO A 19 -0.66 -3.96 -17.60
CA PRO A 19 -0.25 -2.92 -16.68
C PRO A 19 0.85 -3.46 -15.76
N ALA A 20 1.95 -2.70 -15.63
CA ALA A 20 2.96 -3.01 -14.64
C ALA A 20 2.39 -2.79 -13.22
N ILE A 21 2.35 -3.85 -12.41
CA ILE A 21 1.94 -3.79 -11.01
C ILE A 21 3.21 -3.85 -10.16
N TYR A 22 3.68 -2.69 -9.67
CA TYR A 22 4.91 -2.61 -8.88
C TYR A 22 4.72 -3.09 -7.44
N PHE A 23 3.55 -2.85 -6.86
CA PHE A 23 3.21 -3.29 -5.52
C PHE A 23 1.72 -3.54 -5.40
N LYS A 24 1.35 -4.63 -4.71
CA LYS A 24 -0.03 -4.98 -4.41
C LYS A 24 -0.07 -5.72 -3.08
N GLU A 25 -0.87 -5.20 -2.15
CA GLU A 25 -1.13 -5.83 -0.87
C GLU A 25 -2.64 -5.86 -0.62
N GLN A 26 -3.14 -6.99 -0.14
CA GLN A 26 -4.55 -7.23 0.16
C GLN A 26 -4.76 -8.00 1.48
N PHE A 27 -3.69 -8.44 2.14
CA PHE A 27 -3.72 -9.12 3.44
C PHE A 27 -4.60 -10.38 3.48
N LEU A 28 -4.64 -11.13 2.37
CA LEU A 28 -5.51 -12.31 2.20
C LEU A 28 -4.89 -13.61 2.71
N ASP A 29 -3.62 -13.59 3.09
CA ASP A 29 -2.81 -14.76 3.43
C ASP A 29 -2.54 -14.90 4.94
N GLY A 30 -3.48 -14.43 5.77
CA GLY A 30 -3.37 -14.49 7.23
C GLY A 30 -2.17 -13.69 7.71
N ASP A 31 -1.31 -14.29 8.53
CA ASP A 31 -0.15 -13.61 9.13
C ASP A 31 1.03 -13.38 8.17
N GLY A 32 0.94 -13.82 6.91
CA GLY A 32 2.02 -13.68 5.92
C GLY A 32 2.45 -12.22 5.64
N TRP A 33 1.60 -11.24 5.96
CA TRP A 33 1.94 -9.82 5.87
C TRP A 33 3.12 -9.44 6.79
N THR A 34 3.31 -10.15 7.90
CA THR A 34 4.39 -9.85 8.85
C THR A 34 5.79 -10.09 8.27
N ASP A 35 5.91 -10.92 7.23
CA ASP A 35 7.16 -11.12 6.48
C ASP A 35 7.45 -9.99 5.48
N ARG A 36 6.42 -9.24 5.06
CA ARG A 36 6.51 -8.20 4.03
C ARG A 36 6.62 -6.79 4.60
N TRP A 37 6.11 -6.58 5.81
CA TRP A 37 6.03 -5.28 6.46
C TRP A 37 6.99 -5.19 7.65
N ILE A 38 7.83 -4.15 7.65
CA ILE A 38 8.86 -3.92 8.67
C ILE A 38 8.45 -2.76 9.57
N GLU A 39 8.41 -3.02 10.87
CA GLU A 39 8.25 -1.99 11.90
C GLU A 39 9.56 -1.22 12.09
N SER A 40 9.44 0.12 12.11
CA SER A 40 10.55 0.97 12.51
C SER A 40 10.86 0.79 14.00
N LYS A 41 12.13 0.93 14.33
CA LYS A 41 12.70 0.90 15.68
C LYS A 41 13.27 2.25 16.09
N HIS A 42 13.08 3.29 15.27
CA HIS A 42 13.53 4.66 15.54
C HIS A 42 13.01 5.18 16.90
N LYS A 43 11.78 4.80 17.27
CA LYS A 43 11.22 5.00 18.61
C LYS A 43 10.85 3.65 19.22
N SER A 44 11.11 3.51 20.51
CA SER A 44 10.73 2.30 21.26
C SER A 44 9.23 2.18 21.52
N ASP A 45 8.48 3.25 21.28
CA ASP A 45 7.11 3.41 21.72
C ASP A 45 6.13 3.67 20.55
N PHE A 46 6.51 3.25 19.34
CA PHE A 46 5.57 3.22 18.21
C PHE A 46 4.36 2.34 18.50
N GLY A 47 3.21 2.76 18.00
CA GLY A 47 1.98 1.98 18.04
C GLY A 47 2.07 0.73 17.16
N LYS A 48 1.24 -0.27 17.47
CA LYS A 48 1.18 -1.56 16.79
C LYS A 48 0.03 -1.62 15.80
N PHE A 49 0.35 -2.06 14.58
CA PHE A 49 -0.67 -2.47 13.63
C PHE A 49 -1.13 -3.89 13.95
N VAL A 50 -2.42 -4.15 13.77
CA VAL A 50 -3.02 -5.48 13.88
C VAL A 50 -3.81 -5.78 12.61
N LEU A 51 -3.85 -7.04 12.21
CA LEU A 51 -4.66 -7.48 11.09
C LEU A 51 -6.12 -7.66 11.53
N SER A 52 -7.04 -6.89 10.96
CA SER A 52 -8.43 -6.85 11.39
C SER A 52 -9.34 -6.34 10.26
N SER A 53 -10.58 -6.82 10.22
CA SER A 53 -11.66 -6.26 9.39
C SER A 53 -12.57 -5.30 10.17
N GLY A 54 -12.29 -5.07 11.45
CA GLY A 54 -13.02 -4.17 12.33
C GLY A 54 -14.32 -4.76 12.88
N LYS A 55 -15.18 -3.91 13.45
CA LYS A 55 -16.48 -4.31 14.04
C LYS A 55 -17.55 -4.57 12.99
N PHE A 56 -17.45 -3.92 11.84
CA PHE A 56 -18.38 -4.10 10.72
C PHE A 56 -17.61 -4.12 9.41
N TYR A 57 -18.00 -5.00 8.49
CA TYR A 57 -17.30 -5.25 7.23
C TYR A 57 -18.30 -5.72 6.17
N GLY A 58 -17.91 -5.62 4.90
CA GLY A 58 -18.66 -6.24 3.80
C GLY A 58 -18.35 -7.73 3.70
N ASP A 59 -17.07 -8.10 3.74
CA ASP A 59 -16.57 -9.47 3.73
C ASP A 59 -15.49 -9.63 4.81
N GLN A 60 -15.71 -10.54 5.76
CA GLN A 60 -14.88 -10.69 6.95
C GLN A 60 -13.40 -10.96 6.63
N GLU A 61 -13.12 -11.67 5.55
CA GLU A 61 -11.78 -12.09 5.18
C GLU A 61 -11.14 -11.12 4.18
N LYS A 62 -11.90 -10.65 3.19
CA LYS A 62 -11.37 -9.73 2.17
C LYS A 62 -11.15 -8.31 2.67
N ASP A 63 -11.92 -7.89 3.68
CA ASP A 63 -11.81 -6.54 4.24
C ASP A 63 -10.80 -6.47 5.40
N LYS A 64 -10.03 -7.54 5.64
CA LYS A 64 -8.90 -7.48 6.57
C LYS A 64 -7.84 -6.51 6.03
N GLY A 65 -7.35 -5.67 6.92
CA GLY A 65 -6.25 -4.76 6.65
C GLY A 65 -5.52 -4.38 7.93
N LEU A 66 -4.53 -3.49 7.80
CA LEU A 66 -3.78 -2.99 8.93
C LEU A 66 -4.59 -1.94 9.69
N GLN A 67 -4.91 -2.26 10.95
CA GLN A 67 -5.62 -1.39 11.87
C GLN A 67 -4.66 -0.86 12.94
N THR A 68 -4.69 0.45 13.21
CA THR A 68 -4.01 1.05 14.36
C THR A 68 -4.71 0.61 15.66
N SER A 69 -3.95 0.07 16.62
CA SER A 69 -4.52 -0.55 17.83
C SER A 69 -4.42 0.28 19.12
N GLN A 70 -3.78 1.44 19.09
CA GLN A 70 -3.43 2.22 20.27
C GLN A 70 -3.64 3.72 20.02
N ASP A 71 -4.33 4.37 20.95
CA ASP A 71 -4.62 5.80 20.88
C ASP A 71 -3.36 6.66 21.13
N ALA A 72 -3.33 7.86 20.54
CA ALA A 72 -2.26 8.85 20.74
C ALA A 72 -0.84 8.30 20.51
N ARG A 73 -0.68 7.45 19.49
CA ARG A 73 0.61 6.87 19.08
C ARG A 73 1.02 7.33 17.69
N PHE A 74 2.33 7.50 17.51
CA PHE A 74 2.92 7.49 16.17
C PHE A 74 3.00 6.05 15.65
N TYR A 75 2.87 5.91 14.34
CA TYR A 75 2.95 4.63 13.64
C TYR A 75 4.01 4.71 12.55
N ALA A 76 4.81 3.66 12.41
CA ALA A 76 5.87 3.58 11.41
C ALA A 76 6.07 2.12 10.97
N LEU A 77 5.37 1.76 9.90
CA LEU A 77 5.44 0.44 9.26
C LEU A 77 5.63 0.64 7.75
N SER A 78 6.49 -0.15 7.12
CA SER A 78 6.81 0.00 5.69
C SER A 78 6.93 -1.36 5.00
N ALA A 79 6.51 -1.44 3.74
CA ALA A 79 6.74 -2.60 2.88
C ALA A 79 7.63 -2.21 1.70
N ARG A 80 8.63 -3.05 1.42
CA ARG A 80 9.54 -2.86 0.27
C ARG A 80 9.01 -3.63 -0.94
N PHE A 81 9.27 -3.10 -2.12
CA PHE A 81 8.98 -3.72 -3.41
C PHE A 81 10.13 -3.43 -4.37
N GLU A 82 10.14 -4.09 -5.53
CA GLU A 82 11.19 -3.93 -6.53
C GLU A 82 11.33 -2.46 -6.94
N PRO A 83 12.53 -1.85 -6.80
CA PRO A 83 12.75 -0.47 -7.16
C PRO A 83 12.41 -0.19 -8.63
N PHE A 84 11.72 0.91 -8.90
CA PHE A 84 11.38 1.33 -10.25
C PHE A 84 11.44 2.85 -10.40
N SER A 85 11.40 3.34 -11.64
CA SER A 85 11.26 4.76 -11.96
C SER A 85 10.02 4.99 -12.81
N ASN A 86 9.25 6.02 -12.45
CA ASN A 86 8.11 6.48 -13.24
C ASN A 86 8.51 7.49 -14.34
N LYS A 87 9.80 7.68 -14.64
CA LYS A 87 10.23 8.60 -15.70
C LYS A 87 9.63 8.19 -17.05
N GLY A 88 8.86 9.09 -17.65
CA GLY A 88 8.17 8.84 -18.93
C GLY A 88 6.96 7.90 -18.82
N GLN A 89 6.50 7.57 -17.61
CA GLN A 89 5.39 6.66 -17.34
C GLN A 89 4.43 7.28 -16.33
N THR A 90 3.16 6.88 -16.39
CA THR A 90 2.16 7.27 -15.39
C THR A 90 2.39 6.49 -14.09
N LEU A 91 2.44 7.20 -12.96
CA LEU A 91 2.42 6.58 -11.63
C LEU A 91 1.01 6.65 -11.06
N VAL A 92 0.50 5.52 -10.58
CA VAL A 92 -0.78 5.44 -9.84
C VAL A 92 -0.50 4.87 -8.46
N VAL A 93 -0.96 5.57 -7.44
CA VAL A 93 -0.93 5.10 -6.04
C VAL A 93 -2.37 5.03 -5.56
N GLN A 94 -2.80 3.85 -5.13
CA GLN A 94 -4.16 3.61 -4.70
C GLN A 94 -4.19 2.73 -3.46
N PHE A 95 -5.00 3.12 -2.49
CA PHE A 95 -5.25 2.39 -1.26
C PHE A 95 -6.62 2.80 -0.69
N THR A 96 -7.12 2.02 0.26
CA THR A 96 -8.38 2.29 0.96
C THR A 96 -8.11 2.66 2.41
N VAL A 97 -8.81 3.66 2.93
CA VAL A 97 -8.75 4.08 4.34
C VAL A 97 -10.15 3.99 4.93
N LYS A 98 -10.25 3.41 6.12
CA LYS A 98 -11.49 3.33 6.89
C LYS A 98 -11.25 3.83 8.31
N HIS A 99 -11.76 5.01 8.62
CA HIS A 99 -11.80 5.55 9.98
C HIS A 99 -13.04 5.03 10.72
N GLU A 100 -13.02 3.75 11.11
CA GLU A 100 -14.14 3.12 11.82
C GLU A 100 -14.47 3.79 13.17
N GLN A 101 -13.43 4.31 13.83
CA GLN A 101 -13.46 4.84 15.18
C GLN A 101 -14.06 6.24 15.31
N ASN A 102 -14.53 6.85 14.22
CA ASN A 102 -14.89 8.28 14.15
C ASN A 102 -13.71 9.16 14.61
N ILE A 103 -12.61 9.10 13.86
CA ILE A 103 -11.35 9.76 14.21
C ILE A 103 -11.55 11.28 14.40
N ASP A 104 -10.94 11.83 15.44
CA ASP A 104 -10.94 13.26 15.75
C ASP A 104 -9.67 13.96 15.23
N CYS A 105 -8.51 13.33 15.40
CA CYS A 105 -7.25 13.75 14.80
C CYS A 105 -6.33 12.55 14.50
N GLY A 106 -5.92 12.43 13.23
CA GLY A 106 -4.91 11.48 12.78
C GLY A 106 -4.80 11.40 11.26
N GLY A 107 -3.60 11.07 10.80
CA GLY A 107 -3.30 10.88 9.39
C GLY A 107 -3.73 9.50 8.87
N GLY A 108 -4.19 9.46 7.63
CA GLY A 108 -4.48 8.25 6.87
C GLY A 108 -3.71 8.20 5.55
N TYR A 109 -2.58 8.90 5.44
CA TYR A 109 -1.77 9.00 4.23
C TYR A 109 -0.63 7.98 4.17
N VAL A 110 -0.12 7.74 2.97
CA VAL A 110 1.08 6.93 2.71
C VAL A 110 2.24 7.80 2.24
N LYS A 111 3.46 7.29 2.39
CA LYS A 111 4.69 7.89 1.84
C LYS A 111 5.35 6.88 0.89
N LEU A 112 5.82 7.35 -0.26
CA LEU A 112 6.70 6.60 -1.17
C LEU A 112 8.14 7.04 -0.96
N PHE A 113 9.01 6.10 -0.62
CA PHE A 113 10.40 6.35 -0.29
C PHE A 113 11.34 5.93 -1.44
N PRO A 114 12.54 6.52 -1.53
CA PRO A 114 13.61 5.96 -2.35
C PRO A 114 14.10 4.62 -1.76
N ASP A 115 14.71 3.78 -2.59
CA ASP A 115 15.20 2.44 -2.18
C ASP A 115 16.23 2.48 -1.03
N GLY A 116 16.94 3.60 -0.88
CA GLY A 116 17.93 3.82 0.16
C GLY A 116 17.37 4.03 1.58
N LEU A 117 16.05 4.02 1.77
CA LEU A 117 15.46 4.09 3.11
C LEU A 117 15.90 2.88 3.96
N ASP A 118 16.40 3.14 5.17
CA ASP A 118 16.44 2.14 6.24
C ASP A 118 15.04 2.02 6.87
N GLN A 119 14.35 0.92 6.56
CA GLN A 119 13.00 0.67 7.08
C GLN A 119 12.97 0.54 8.61
N THR A 120 14.08 0.12 9.22
CA THR A 120 14.19 -0.04 10.67
C THR A 120 14.42 1.28 11.40
N ASP A 121 14.72 2.37 10.68
CA ASP A 121 14.88 3.72 11.23
C ASP A 121 13.88 4.74 10.63
N MET A 122 12.83 4.26 9.95
CA MET A 122 11.82 5.14 9.34
C MET A 122 11.08 5.98 10.39
N HIS A 123 10.94 7.28 10.15
CA HIS A 123 10.26 8.23 11.03
C HIS A 123 9.65 9.42 10.27
N GLY A 124 9.14 10.40 11.00
CA GLY A 124 8.43 11.57 10.43
C GLY A 124 9.29 12.39 9.47
N ASP A 125 10.57 12.55 9.80
CA ASP A 125 11.53 13.39 9.07
C ASP A 125 12.36 12.63 8.02
N SER A 126 12.15 11.32 7.87
CA SER A 126 12.80 10.54 6.82
C SER A 126 12.46 11.10 5.44
N GLU A 127 13.46 11.26 4.58
CA GLU A 127 13.29 11.75 3.21
C GLU A 127 12.38 10.83 2.39
N TYR A 128 11.34 11.39 1.77
CA TYR A 128 10.40 10.68 0.93
C TYR A 128 10.24 11.39 -0.42
N ASN A 129 9.87 10.63 -1.46
CA ASN A 129 9.61 11.18 -2.79
C ASN A 129 8.22 11.82 -2.87
N ILE A 130 7.18 11.13 -2.38
CA ILE A 130 5.78 11.54 -2.46
C ILE A 130 5.07 11.18 -1.15
N MET A 131 4.20 12.07 -0.66
CA MET A 131 3.21 11.80 0.38
C MET A 131 1.81 12.01 -0.21
N PHE A 132 0.88 11.08 0.04
CA PHE A 132 -0.46 11.15 -0.51
C PHE A 132 -1.50 10.47 0.40
N GLY A 133 -2.61 11.15 0.68
CA GLY A 133 -3.76 10.60 1.37
C GLY A 133 -4.49 11.60 2.27
N PRO A 134 -5.53 11.14 2.99
CA PRO A 134 -6.29 11.98 3.92
C PRO A 134 -5.49 12.31 5.18
N ASP A 135 -5.75 13.50 5.71
CA ASP A 135 -5.31 13.94 7.03
C ASP A 135 -6.48 14.68 7.69
N ILE A 136 -6.78 14.32 8.93
CA ILE A 136 -7.91 14.87 9.68
C ILE A 136 -7.37 15.34 11.01
N CYS A 137 -7.66 16.57 11.41
CA CYS A 137 -7.37 17.03 12.77
C CYS A 137 -8.30 18.15 13.20
N GLY A 138 -9.34 17.79 13.95
CA GLY A 138 -10.37 18.72 14.41
C GLY A 138 -11.36 19.13 13.31
N PRO A 139 -12.27 20.08 13.65
CA PRO A 139 -13.26 20.64 12.73
C PRO A 139 -12.68 21.51 11.61
#